data_AF-A0A242MUA5-F1
#
_entry.id   AF-A0A242MUA5-F1
#
_cell.length_a   1.000
_cell.length_b   1.000
_cell.length_c   1.000
_cell.angle_alpha   90.00
_cell.angle_beta   90.00
_cell.angle_gamma   90.00
#
_symmetry.space_group_name_H-M   'P 1'
#
loop_
_entity.id
_entity.type
_entity.pdbx_description
1 polymer ?
#
loop_
_entity_poly.entity_id
_entity_poly.type
_entity_poly.pdbx_seq_one_letter_code
_entity_poly.pdbx_strand_id
1 'polypeptide(L)'
;MLTCVRWYVAYPLSLRHLEEMMSERAVSVDHSTVHRWAIKLLPALGKAFGPRKQGIGRSWRMDETYIKVKGEWKYLYRAVDKAGDTIDFLFRAKRDKAAARRYF
;
A
#
# COMPACT_ATOMS: atom_id res chain seq x y z
N MET A 1 7.71 17.31 -2.92
CA MET A 1 8.10 15.94 -3.30
C MET A 1 7.74 14.90 -2.24
N LEU A 2 8.42 14.84 -1.08
CA LEU A 2 8.17 13.81 -0.06
C LEU A 2 6.75 13.89 0.52
N THR A 3 6.21 15.10 0.70
CA THR A 3 4.82 15.32 1.16
C THR A 3 3.78 14.68 0.23
N CYS A 4 3.96 14.78 -1.09
CA CYS A 4 3.06 14.18 -2.07
C CYS A 4 3.06 12.65 -1.94
N VAL A 5 4.27 12.05 -1.83
CA VAL A 5 4.42 10.60 -1.66
C VAL A 5 3.85 10.13 -0.34
N ARG A 6 4.04 10.90 0.76
CA ARG A 6 3.42 10.60 2.05
C ARG A 6 1.90 10.60 1.95
N TRP A 7 1.32 11.63 1.35
CA TRP A 7 -0.14 11.75 1.20
C TRP A 7 -0.72 10.67 0.28
N TYR A 8 0.00 10.30 -0.78
CA TYR A 8 -0.37 9.20 -1.66
C TYR A 8 -0.53 7.86 -0.92
N VAL A 9 0.33 7.59 0.08
CA VAL A 9 0.28 6.34 0.86
C VAL A 9 -0.67 6.44 2.05
N ALA A 10 -0.78 7.61 2.67
CA ALA A 10 -1.52 7.79 3.92
C ALA A 10 -3.02 7.99 3.73
N TYR A 11 -3.45 8.48 2.57
CA TYR A 11 -4.84 8.87 2.32
C TYR A 11 -5.35 8.27 1.01
N PRO A 12 -6.67 8.04 0.86
CA PRO A 12 -7.28 7.53 -0.37
C PRO A 12 -7.38 8.64 -1.44
N LEU A 13 -6.25 9.29 -1.75
CA LEU A 13 -6.15 10.36 -2.74
C LEU A 13 -5.71 9.80 -4.09
N SER A 14 -6.35 10.27 -5.16
CA SER A 14 -5.87 10.01 -6.51
C SER A 14 -4.63 10.85 -6.80
N LEU A 15 -3.82 10.43 -7.77
CA LEU A 15 -2.66 11.23 -8.20
C LEU A 15 -3.06 12.61 -8.76
N ARG A 16 -4.27 12.71 -9.32
CA ARG A 16 -4.84 13.99 -9.80
C ARG A 16 -5.22 14.91 -8.65
N HIS A 17 -5.80 14.38 -7.57
CA HIS A 17 -6.03 15.18 -6.37
C HIS A 17 -4.72 15.74 -5.82
N LEU A 18 -3.65 14.96 -5.84
CA LEU A 18 -2.33 15.44 -5.39
C LEU A 18 -1.76 16.52 -6.31
N GLU A 19 -1.98 16.44 -7.62
CA GLU A 19 -1.62 17.49 -8.57
C GLU A 19 -2.39 18.79 -8.30
N GLU A 20 -3.71 18.71 -8.13
CA GLU A 20 -4.58 19.84 -7.78
C GLU A 20 -4.15 20.50 -6.45
N MET A 21 -3.94 19.70 -5.39
CA MET A 21 -3.48 20.18 -4.08
C MET A 21 -2.09 20.84 -4.12
N MET A 22 -1.23 20.44 -5.07
CA MET A 22 0.07 21.08 -5.26
C MET A 22 -0.06 22.39 -6.04
N SER A 23 -0.97 22.44 -7.02
CA SER A 23 -1.31 23.65 -7.76
C SER A 23 -1.85 24.74 -6.84
N GLU A 24 -2.73 24.40 -5.88
CA GLU A 24 -3.22 25.33 -4.85
C GLU A 24 -2.09 25.94 -3.99
N ARG A 25 -0.95 25.25 -3.91
CA ARG A 25 0.24 25.70 -3.18
C ARG A 25 1.28 26.38 -4.08
N ALA A 26 0.90 26.78 -5.29
CA ALA A 26 1.77 27.35 -6.32
C ALA A 26 2.93 26.44 -6.75
N VAL A 27 2.77 25.11 -6.64
CA VAL A 27 3.75 24.13 -7.10
C VAL A 27 3.18 23.35 -8.28
N SER A 28 3.67 23.63 -9.50
CA SER A 28 3.28 22.88 -10.70
C SER A 28 3.94 21.51 -10.72
N VAL A 29 3.14 20.45 -10.59
CA VAL A 29 3.58 19.05 -10.64
C VAL A 29 2.53 18.20 -11.34
N ASP A 30 2.88 17.61 -12.47
CA ASP A 30 2.02 16.64 -13.16
C ASP A 30 1.88 15.33 -12.34
N HIS A 31 0.68 14.75 -12.32
CA HIS A 31 0.38 13.50 -11.63
C HIS A 31 1.32 12.33 -11.98
N SER A 32 1.84 12.25 -13.22
CA SER A 32 2.82 11.23 -13.62
C SER A 32 4.16 11.41 -12.91
N THR A 33 4.49 12.64 -12.53
CA THR A 33 5.70 12.96 -11.76
C THR A 33 5.57 12.44 -10.33
N VAL A 34 4.40 12.64 -9.70
CA VAL A 34 4.10 12.08 -8.39
C VAL A 34 4.15 10.55 -8.42
N HIS A 35 3.60 9.93 -9.47
CA HIS A 35 3.67 8.48 -9.65
C HIS A 35 5.12 7.96 -9.78
N ARG A 36 5.94 8.63 -10.59
CA ARG A 36 7.38 8.30 -10.73
C ARG A 36 8.13 8.44 -9.41
N TRP A 37 7.81 9.47 -8.62
CA TRP A 37 8.36 9.63 -7.28
C TRP A 37 7.94 8.51 -6.33
N ALA A 38 6.66 8.11 -6.35
CA ALA A 38 6.17 6.99 -5.55
C ALA A 38 6.89 5.68 -5.91
N ILE A 39 7.01 5.35 -7.20
CA ILE A 39 7.74 4.16 -7.67
C ILE A 39 9.18 4.16 -7.16
N LYS A 40 9.87 5.31 -7.21
CA LYS A 40 11.26 5.43 -6.79
C LYS A 40 11.44 5.40 -5.27
N LEU A 41 10.60 6.12 -4.53
CA LEU A 41 10.80 6.37 -3.10
C LEU A 41 10.18 5.30 -2.21
N LEU A 42 9.03 4.72 -2.56
CA LEU A 42 8.34 3.75 -1.70
C LEU A 42 9.20 2.52 -1.36
N PRO A 43 9.96 1.91 -2.30
CA PRO A 43 10.83 0.80 -1.96
C PRO A 43 11.96 1.20 -1.00
N ALA A 44 12.54 2.40 -1.18
CA ALA A 44 13.60 2.91 -0.31
C ALA A 44 13.08 3.17 1.11
N LEU A 45 11.88 3.78 1.21
CA LEU A 45 11.19 4.01 2.48
C LEU A 45 10.84 2.68 3.15
N GLY A 46 10.31 1.71 2.41
CA GLY A 46 10.01 0.37 2.92
C GLY A 46 11.23 -0.32 3.54
N LYS A 47 12.40 -0.24 2.90
CA LYS A 47 13.65 -0.77 3.45
C LYS A 47 14.12 -0.02 4.70
N ALA A 48 13.99 1.30 4.73
CA ALA A 48 14.39 2.11 5.88
C ALA A 48 13.47 1.93 7.10
N PHE A 49 12.17 1.69 6.87
CA PHE A 49 11.17 1.52 7.93
C PHE A 49 10.94 0.07 8.34
N GLY A 50 11.29 -0.91 7.51
CA GLY A 50 11.13 -2.34 7.81
C GLY A 50 11.69 -2.74 9.18
N PRO A 51 12.94 -2.41 9.53
CA PRO A 51 13.53 -2.72 10.84
C PRO A 51 12.86 -2.02 12.02
N ARG A 52 12.06 -0.98 11.78
CA ARG A 52 11.35 -0.20 12.81
C ARG A 52 9.93 -0.68 13.06
N LYS A 53 9.41 -1.63 12.26
CA LYS A 53 8.12 -2.25 12.54
C LYS A 53 8.23 -3.01 13.86
N GLN A 54 7.26 -2.82 14.76
CA GLN A 54 7.18 -3.59 16.00
C GLN A 54 7.14 -5.09 15.69
N GLY A 55 7.69 -5.89 16.60
CA GLY A 55 7.68 -7.34 16.46
C GLY A 55 6.25 -7.87 16.34
N ILE A 56 6.06 -8.85 15.45
CA ILE A 56 4.76 -9.49 15.23
C ILE A 56 4.29 -10.12 16.54
N GLY A 57 3.09 -9.76 16.99
CA GLY A 57 2.50 -10.36 18.19
C GLY A 57 2.28 -11.88 18.05
N ARG A 58 2.06 -12.58 19.19
CA ARG A 58 1.84 -14.04 19.23
C ARG A 58 0.58 -14.53 18.48
N SER A 59 -0.31 -13.63 18.08
CA SER A 59 -1.57 -13.95 17.40
C SER A 59 -1.83 -12.97 16.28
N TRP A 60 -2.25 -13.48 15.13
CA TRP A 60 -2.65 -12.68 13.97
C TRP A 60 -3.93 -13.26 13.35
N ARG A 61 -4.57 -12.47 12.49
CA ARG A 61 -5.74 -12.86 11.68
C ARG A 61 -5.40 -12.68 10.21
N MET A 62 -5.97 -13.53 9.37
CA MET A 62 -5.85 -13.42 7.93
C MET A 62 -7.20 -12.99 7.34
N ASP A 63 -7.19 -11.89 6.60
CA ASP A 63 -8.34 -11.41 5.83
C ASP A 63 -8.17 -11.76 4.35
N GLU A 64 -9.24 -12.19 3.68
CA GLU A 64 -9.33 -12.33 2.22
C GLU A 64 -10.24 -11.21 1.69
N THR A 65 -9.77 -10.39 0.77
CA THR A 65 -10.56 -9.35 0.11
C THR A 65 -10.33 -9.40 -1.40
N TYR A 66 -11.33 -9.00 -2.18
CA TYR A 66 -11.25 -8.93 -3.64
C TYR A 66 -11.12 -7.47 -4.10
N ILE A 67 -10.16 -7.21 -4.98
CA ILE A 67 -9.93 -5.88 -5.56
C ILE A 67 -9.96 -5.95 -7.08
N LYS A 68 -10.51 -4.92 -7.72
CA LYS A 68 -10.63 -4.85 -9.18
C LYS A 68 -9.39 -4.17 -9.75
N VAL A 69 -8.61 -4.87 -10.57
CA VAL A 69 -7.42 -4.35 -11.24
C VAL A 69 -7.61 -4.47 -12.74
N LYS A 70 -7.61 -3.32 -13.44
CA LYS A 70 -7.85 -3.25 -14.90
C LYS A 70 -9.13 -3.98 -15.34
N GLY A 71 -10.19 -3.90 -14.53
CA GLY A 71 -11.47 -4.53 -14.85
C GLY A 71 -11.64 -5.96 -14.32
N GLU A 72 -10.57 -6.63 -13.90
CA GLU A 72 -10.61 -8.01 -13.42
C GLU A 72 -10.56 -8.08 -11.89
N TRP A 73 -11.39 -8.95 -11.30
CA TRP A 73 -11.32 -9.24 -9.86
C TRP A 73 -10.11 -10.09 -9.53
N LYS A 74 -9.35 -9.65 -8.52
CA LYS A 74 -8.17 -10.33 -8.00
C LYS A 74 -8.26 -10.43 -6.48
N TYR A 75 -7.55 -11.40 -5.91
CA TYR A 75 -7.63 -11.75 -4.50
C TYR A 75 -6.43 -11.18 -3.76
N LEU A 76 -6.70 -10.42 -2.70
CA LEU A 76 -5.73 -9.87 -1.78
C LEU A 76 -5.91 -10.56 -0.42
N TYR A 77 -4.86 -11.26 0.00
CA TYR A 77 -4.74 -11.83 1.34
C TYR A 77 -3.92 -10.88 2.19
N ARG A 78 -4.34 -10.61 3.42
CA ARG A 78 -3.60 -9.75 4.35
C ARG A 78 -3.55 -10.39 5.73
N ALA A 79 -2.36 -10.50 6.30
CA ALA A 79 -2.17 -10.82 7.71
C ALA A 79 -2.08 -9.55 8.54
N VAL A 80 -2.88 -9.50 9.61
CA VAL A 80 -2.96 -8.38 10.54
C VAL A 80 -2.75 -8.91 11.95
N ASP A 81 -1.94 -8.22 12.74
CA ASP A 81 -1.73 -8.60 14.13
C ASP A 81 -2.92 -8.20 15.02
N LYS A 82 -2.79 -8.39 16.34
CA LYS A 82 -3.82 -8.00 17.31
C LYS A 82 -3.98 -6.48 17.45
N ALA A 83 -2.92 -5.71 17.22
CA ALA A 83 -2.93 -4.25 17.31
C ALA A 83 -3.55 -3.58 16.06
N GLY A 84 -3.76 -4.35 15.00
CA GLY A 84 -4.28 -3.85 13.72
C GLY A 84 -3.17 -3.54 12.72
N ASP A 85 -1.92 -3.84 13.04
CA ASP A 85 -0.78 -3.62 12.16
C ASP A 85 -0.71 -4.70 11.09
N THR A 86 -0.50 -4.27 9.84
CA THR A 86 -0.34 -5.19 8.71
C THR A 86 1.04 -5.83 8.75
N ILE A 87 1.04 -7.15 8.91
CA ILE A 87 2.21 -8.01 8.95
C ILE A 87 2.71 -8.25 7.53
N ASP A 88 1.84 -8.83 6.69
CA ASP A 88 2.18 -9.23 5.33
C ASP A 88 0.93 -9.23 4.43
N PHE A 89 1.14 -9.19 3.12
CA PHE A 89 0.09 -9.23 2.12
C PHE A 89 0.51 -10.06 0.90
N LEU A 90 -0.44 -10.79 0.33
CA LEU A 90 -0.23 -11.63 -0.83
C LEU A 90 -1.32 -11.38 -1.86
N PHE A 91 -0.91 -11.03 -3.07
CA PHE A 91 -1.81 -10.75 -4.16
C PHE A 91 -1.82 -11.89 -5.18
N ARG A 92 -3.01 -12.41 -5.52
CA ARG A 92 -3.20 -13.53 -6.44
C ARG A 92 -4.28 -13.21 -7.47
N ALA A 93 -4.10 -13.69 -8.69
CA ALA A 93 -5.10 -13.53 -9.75
C ALA A 93 -6.38 -14.35 -9.48
N LYS A 94 -6.26 -15.50 -8.79
CA LYS A 94 -7.36 -16.42 -8.48
C LYS A 94 -7.39 -16.71 -6.99
N ARG A 95 -8.56 -17.13 -6.50
CA ARG A 95 -8.74 -17.59 -5.12
C ARG A 95 -7.89 -18.83 -4.89
N ASP A 96 -7.12 -18.84 -3.81
CA ASP A 96 -6.11 -19.87 -3.57
C ASP A 96 -6.08 -20.24 -2.09
N LYS A 97 -6.58 -21.44 -1.76
CA LYS A 97 -6.56 -21.97 -0.39
C LYS A 97 -5.13 -22.23 0.10
N ALA A 98 -4.20 -22.57 -0.79
CA ALA A 98 -2.80 -22.78 -0.41
C ALA A 98 -2.14 -21.45 -0.05
N ALA A 99 -2.50 -20.36 -0.73
CA ALA A 99 -2.08 -19.01 -0.37
C ALA A 99 -2.57 -18.61 1.03
N ALA A 100 -3.83 -18.90 1.36
CA ALA A 100 -4.37 -18.66 2.71
C ALA A 100 -3.64 -19.47 3.79
N ARG A 101 -3.31 -20.74 3.51
CA ARG A 101 -2.58 -21.61 4.45
C ARG A 101 -1.17 -21.14 4.77
N ARG A 102 -0.51 -20.33 3.92
CA ARG A 102 0.83 -19.79 4.22
C ARG A 102 0.89 -18.87 5.43
N TYR A 103 -0.27 -18.40 5.90
CA TYR A 103 -0.40 -17.55 7.07
C TYR A 103 -0.67 -18.34 8.36
N PHE A 104 -0.74 -19.68 8.34
CA PHE A 104 -1.00 -20.51 9.53
C PHE A 104 0.05 -21.61 9.66
#